data_AF-X1HNQ5-F1
#
_entry.id   AF-X1HNQ5-F1
#
_cell.length_a   1.000
_cell.length_b   1.000
_cell.length_c   1.000
_cell.angle_alpha   90.00
_cell.angle_beta   90.00
_cell.angle_gamma   90.00
#
_symmetry.space_group_name_H-M   'P 1'
#
loop_
_entity.id
_entity.type
_entity.pdbx_description
1 polymer ?
#
loop_
_entity_poly.entity_id
_entity_poly.type
_entity_poly.pdbx_seq_one_letter_code
_entity_poly.pdbx_strand_id
1 'polypeptide(L)'
;MFHKGLNKSSYTHQEVLDAKTVVFGPPYGRGAESVALQLHCSVKEARAYMDAIWDPYTSAMQFMRDRVREVHETGEVRSHYGRKRRWGLITSDNVKEVEHEARNFDVQSTATDTNLLIML
;
A
#
# COMPACT_ATOMS: atom_id res chain seq x y z
N MET A 1 -4.70 13.93 -15.10
CA MET A 1 -4.53 12.51 -15.48
C MET A 1 -5.84 11.74 -15.60
N PHE A 2 -6.86 12.02 -14.77
CA PHE A 2 -8.12 11.25 -14.71
C PHE A 2 -9.31 11.87 -15.48
N HIS A 3 -9.08 12.70 -16.50
CA HIS A 3 -10.15 13.40 -17.24
C HIS A 3 -10.55 12.73 -18.56
N LYS A 4 -9.84 11.70 -19.00
CA LYS A 4 -10.25 10.87 -20.13
C LYS A 4 -11.29 9.87 -19.60
N GLY A 5 -12.50 9.85 -20.18
CA GLY A 5 -13.56 8.91 -19.79
C GLY A 5 -13.15 7.43 -19.94
N LEU A 6 -14.03 6.51 -19.51
CA LEU A 6 -13.79 5.07 -19.28
C LEU A 6 -13.42 4.21 -20.53
N ASN A 7 -12.92 4.78 -21.62
CA ASN A 7 -12.45 4.01 -22.78
C ASN A 7 -11.02 3.50 -22.56
N LYS A 8 -10.89 2.20 -22.27
CA LYS A 8 -9.62 1.54 -21.94
C LYS A 8 -8.56 1.65 -23.05
N SER A 9 -8.97 1.83 -24.30
CA SER A 9 -8.09 2.01 -25.47
C SER A 9 -7.43 3.38 -25.54
N SER A 10 -7.82 4.32 -24.67
CA SER A 10 -7.40 5.73 -24.73
C SER A 10 -6.26 6.10 -23.79
N TYR A 11 -5.72 5.13 -23.04
CA TYR A 11 -4.62 5.35 -22.09
C TYR A 11 -3.33 4.73 -22.60
N THR A 12 -2.24 5.48 -22.46
CA THR A 12 -0.89 5.03 -22.73
C THR A 12 -0.40 4.09 -21.63
N HIS A 13 0.63 3.29 -21.94
CA HIS A 13 1.26 2.42 -20.95
C HIS A 13 1.79 3.20 -19.73
N GLN A 14 2.38 4.38 -19.96
CA GLN A 14 2.87 5.24 -18.88
C GLN A 14 1.74 5.71 -17.98
N GLU A 15 0.61 6.13 -18.55
CA GLU A 15 -0.55 6.58 -17.77
C GLU A 15 -1.08 5.45 -16.84
N VAL A 16 -1.00 4.19 -17.28
CA VAL A 16 -1.36 3.04 -16.46
C VAL A 16 -0.35 2.80 -15.32
N LEU A 17 0.96 2.94 -15.58
CA LEU A 17 2.00 2.78 -14.56
C LEU A 17 1.91 3.85 -13.46
N ASP A 18 1.64 5.09 -13.86
CA ASP A 18 1.48 6.20 -12.94
C ASP A 18 0.24 5.99 -12.06
N ALA A 19 -0.89 5.56 -12.65
CA ALA A 19 -2.08 5.19 -11.88
C ALA A 19 -1.80 4.06 -10.88
N LYS A 20 -1.07 3.01 -11.29
CA LYS A 20 -0.62 1.94 -10.38
C LYS A 20 0.23 2.48 -9.23
N THR A 21 1.09 3.46 -9.49
CA THR A 21 1.93 4.06 -8.46
C THR A 21 1.09 4.75 -7.38
N VAL A 22 0.04 5.47 -7.78
CA VAL A 22 -0.87 6.12 -6.82
C VAL A 22 -1.67 5.07 -6.03
N VAL A 23 -2.15 4.01 -6.69
CA VAL A 23 -2.91 2.94 -6.04
C VAL A 23 -2.05 2.16 -5.04
N PHE A 24 -0.89 1.66 -5.46
CA PHE A 24 -0.08 0.78 -4.63
C PHE A 24 0.82 1.53 -3.64
N GLY A 25 1.05 2.83 -3.81
CA GLY A 25 1.94 3.61 -2.94
C GLY A 25 1.58 3.60 -1.44
N PRO A 26 0.32 3.90 -1.05
CA PRO A 26 -0.06 4.04 0.36
C PRO A 26 0.14 2.80 1.24
N PRO A 27 -0.16 1.57 0.77
CA PRO A 27 0.20 0.34 1.50
C PRO A 27 1.69 0.22 1.86
N TYR A 28 2.59 0.73 1.01
CA TYR A 28 4.04 0.73 1.24
C TYR A 28 4.55 2.01 1.93
N GLY A 29 3.65 2.85 2.46
CA GLY A 29 4.02 4.08 3.14
C GLY A 29 4.58 5.17 2.23
N ARG A 30 4.31 5.12 0.92
CA ARG A 30 4.67 6.22 0.02
C ARG A 30 3.72 7.39 0.23
N GLY A 31 4.29 8.54 0.60
CA GLY A 31 3.56 9.79 0.74
C GLY A 31 3.43 10.58 -0.57
N ALA A 32 2.63 11.65 -0.53
CA ALA A 32 2.36 12.52 -1.68
C ALA A 32 3.62 13.12 -2.31
N GLU A 33 4.68 13.38 -1.53
CA GLU A 33 5.95 13.88 -2.05
C GLU A 33 6.65 12.87 -2.97
N SER A 34 6.72 11.60 -2.55
CA SER A 34 7.30 10.52 -3.35
C SER A 34 6.50 10.25 -4.62
N VAL A 35 5.16 10.37 -4.53
CA VAL A 35 4.27 10.23 -5.69
C VAL A 35 4.44 11.41 -6.64
N ALA A 36 4.49 12.64 -6.13
CA ALA A 36 4.68 13.85 -6.93
C ALA A 36 5.98 13.83 -7.73
N LEU A 37 7.07 13.38 -7.10
CA LEU A 37 8.37 13.24 -7.76
C LEU A 37 8.29 12.25 -8.93
N GLN A 38 7.61 11.11 -8.74
CA GLN A 38 7.50 10.09 -9.78
C GLN A 38 6.56 10.48 -10.91
N LEU A 39 5.45 11.16 -10.59
CA LEU A 39 4.44 11.59 -11.58
C LEU A 39 4.80 12.95 -12.23
N HIS A 40 5.91 13.57 -11.83
CA HIS A 40 6.32 14.90 -12.27
C HIS A 40 5.20 15.96 -12.12
N CYS A 41 4.48 15.93 -11.00
CA CYS A 41 3.39 16.84 -10.69
C CYS A 41 3.62 17.58 -9.37
N SER A 42 2.73 18.51 -9.02
CA SER A 42 2.81 19.16 -7.71
C SER A 42 2.42 18.21 -6.57
N VAL A 43 2.98 18.44 -5.37
CA VAL A 43 2.59 17.68 -4.15
C VAL A 43 1.09 17.78 -3.88
N LYS A 44 0.48 18.94 -4.20
CA LYS A 44 -0.97 19.16 -4.08
C LYS A 44 -1.77 18.25 -5.02
N GLU A 45 -1.34 18.10 -6.27
CA GLU A 45 -1.99 17.18 -7.23
C GLU A 45 -1.81 15.72 -6.82
N ALA A 46 -0.59 15.33 -6.44
CA ALA A 46 -0.34 13.97 -5.96
C ALA A 46 -1.20 13.62 -4.74
N ARG A 47 -1.33 14.55 -3.79
CA ARG A 47 -2.23 14.43 -2.64
C ARG A 47 -3.67 14.22 -3.09
N ALA A 48 -4.18 15.09 -3.96
CA ALA A 48 -5.54 14.97 -4.47
C ALA A 48 -5.79 13.64 -5.18
N TYR A 49 -4.82 13.10 -5.91
CA TYR A 49 -4.92 11.78 -6.54
C TYR A 49 -4.96 10.64 -5.52
N MET A 50 -4.11 10.70 -4.49
CA MET A 50 -4.10 9.69 -3.44
C MET A 50 -5.41 9.69 -2.65
N ASP A 51 -5.88 10.87 -2.24
CA ASP A 51 -7.10 11.05 -1.46
C ASP A 51 -8.32 10.59 -2.28
N ALA A 52 -8.42 10.99 -3.56
CA ALA A 52 -9.50 10.54 -4.44
C ALA A 52 -9.57 9.02 -4.60
N ILE A 53 -8.41 8.33 -4.55
CA ILE A 53 -8.37 6.87 -4.62
C ILE A 53 -8.74 6.25 -3.27
N TRP A 54 -8.26 6.78 -2.13
CA TRP A 54 -8.32 6.08 -0.86
C TRP A 54 -9.43 6.54 0.10
N ASP A 55 -9.93 7.77 -0.04
CA ASP A 55 -11.03 8.30 0.79
C ASP A 55 -12.29 7.42 0.75
N PRO A 56 -12.69 6.81 -0.39
CA PRO A 56 -13.83 5.90 -0.43
C PRO A 56 -13.59 4.57 0.30
N TYR A 57 -12.33 4.15 0.51
CA TYR A 57 -11.96 2.83 1.05
C TYR A 57 -11.51 2.92 2.51
N THR A 58 -12.36 3.49 3.35
CA THR A 58 -12.10 3.68 4.79
C THR A 58 -11.79 2.38 5.54
N SER A 59 -12.45 1.28 5.19
CA SER A 59 -12.21 -0.04 5.79
C SER A 59 -10.82 -0.59 5.48
N ALA A 60 -10.31 -0.37 4.25
CA ALA A 60 -8.96 -0.77 3.87
C ALA A 60 -7.91 0.07 4.61
N MET A 61 -8.17 1.37 4.78
CA MET A 61 -7.33 2.25 5.60
C MET A 61 -7.32 1.82 7.07
N GLN A 62 -8.49 1.44 7.61
CA GLN A 62 -8.60 0.94 8.98
C GLN A 62 -7.82 -0.37 9.15
N PHE A 63 -7.97 -1.32 8.22
CA PHE A 63 -7.22 -2.57 8.21
C PHE A 63 -5.70 -2.34 8.28
N MET A 64 -5.17 -1.42 7.48
CA MET A 64 -3.74 -1.07 7.51
C MET A 64 -3.33 -0.47 8.86
N ARG A 65 -4.15 0.39 9.47
CA ARG A 65 -3.89 0.95 10.81
C ARG A 65 -3.92 -0.13 11.89
N ASP A 66 -4.80 -1.10 11.77
CA ASP A 66 -4.92 -2.20 12.72
C ASP A 66 -3.68 -3.09 12.71
N ARG A 67 -3.09 -3.36 11.53
CA ARG A 67 -1.80 -4.06 11.40
C ARG A 67 -0.64 -3.30 12.05
N VAL A 68 -0.61 -1.98 11.91
CA VAL A 68 0.37 -1.13 12.61
C VAL A 68 0.20 -1.22 14.12
N ARG A 69 -1.03 -1.14 14.62
CA ARG A 69 -1.30 -1.29 16.06
C ARG A 69 -0.87 -2.67 16.57
N GLU A 70 -1.20 -3.74 15.85
CA GLU A 70 -0.84 -5.11 16.22
C GLU A 70 0.67 -5.32 16.33
N VAL A 71 1.47 -4.76 15.40
CA VAL A 71 2.93 -4.89 15.48
C VAL A 71 3.52 -4.11 16.66
N HIS A 72 2.93 -2.97 17.02
CA HIS A 72 3.34 -2.21 18.22
C HIS A 72 2.99 -2.93 19.52
N GLU A 73 1.84 -3.60 19.56
CA GLU A 73 1.37 -4.31 20.76
C GLU A 73 2.08 -5.66 20.97
N THR A 74 2.41 -6.36 19.88
CA THR A 74 2.83 -7.77 19.94
C THR A 74 4.23 -8.04 19.36
N GLY A 75 4.78 -7.11 18.58
CA GLY A 75 6.01 -7.32 17.81
C GLY A 75 5.86 -8.27 16.62
N GLU A 76 4.63 -8.72 16.30
CA GLU A 76 4.35 -9.60 15.18
C GLU A 76 3.03 -9.25 14.48
N VAL A 77 2.85 -9.78 13.27
CA VAL A 77 1.57 -9.80 12.56
C VAL A 77 1.36 -11.17 11.93
N ARG A 78 0.11 -11.49 11.60
CA ARG A 78 -0.28 -12.75 10.98
C ARG A 78 -1.12 -12.55 9.73
N SER A 79 -0.83 -13.32 8.67
CA SER A 79 -1.62 -13.34 7.43
C SER A 79 -2.91 -14.17 7.57
N HIS A 80 -3.79 -14.07 6.57
CA HIS A 80 -5.02 -14.87 6.49
C HIS A 80 -4.80 -16.38 6.69
N TYR A 81 -3.77 -16.96 6.06
CA TYR A 81 -3.45 -18.39 6.17
C TYR A 81 -2.59 -18.75 7.40
N GLY A 82 -2.35 -17.79 8.28
CA GLY A 82 -1.68 -18.02 9.55
C GLY A 82 -0.17 -17.82 9.54
N ARG A 83 0.45 -17.44 8.41
CA ARG A 83 1.88 -17.12 8.32
C ARG A 83 2.20 -15.92 9.22
N LYS A 84 3.26 -16.03 10.01
CA LYS A 84 3.68 -14.96 10.93
C LYS A 84 4.88 -14.20 10.39
N ARG A 85 4.90 -12.89 10.62
CA ARG A 85 6.09 -12.04 10.54
C ARG A 85 6.36 -11.44 11.91
N ARG A 86 7.60 -11.57 12.38
CA ARG A 86 8.06 -11.03 13.65
C ARG A 86 9.16 -10.01 13.39
N TRP A 87 9.12 -8.92 14.14
CA TRP A 87 10.21 -7.95 14.19
C TRP A 87 10.94 -8.08 15.53
N GLY A 88 12.21 -7.65 15.53
CA GLY A 88 13.01 -7.57 16.74
C GLY A 88 12.61 -6.35 17.58
N LEU A 89 13.59 -5.72 18.22
CA LEU A 89 13.37 -4.48 18.96
C LEU A 89 12.88 -3.37 18.01
N ILE A 90 11.72 -2.80 18.30
CA ILE A 90 11.18 -1.63 17.59
C ILE A 90 11.67 -0.37 18.31
N THR A 91 12.41 0.47 17.61
CA THR A 91 12.97 1.73 18.11
C THR A 91 12.48 2.90 17.26
N SER A 92 12.78 4.13 17.70
CA SER A 92 12.52 5.34 16.90
C SER A 92 13.12 5.30 15.49
N ASP A 93 14.21 4.54 15.33
CA ASP A 93 14.99 4.53 14.09
C ASP A 93 14.37 3.61 13.04
N ASN A 94 13.77 2.48 13.47
CA ASN A 94 13.21 1.48 12.56
C ASN A 94 11.68 1.44 12.53
N VAL A 95 10.99 2.15 13.44
CA VAL A 95 9.52 2.07 13.58
C VAL A 95 8.80 2.31 12.26
N LYS A 96 9.24 3.29 11.46
CA LYS A 96 8.60 3.60 10.18
C LYS A 96 8.72 2.42 9.20
N GLU A 97 9.89 1.80 9.12
CA GLU A 97 10.11 0.64 8.24
C GLU A 97 9.26 -0.55 8.69
N VAL A 98 9.19 -0.80 10.00
CA VAL A 98 8.34 -1.84 10.59
C VAL A 98 6.86 -1.59 10.27
N GLU A 99 6.37 -0.37 10.43
CA GLU A 99 4.99 0.00 10.09
C GLU A 99 4.69 -0.13 8.59
N HIS A 100 5.67 0.16 7.74
CA HIS A 100 5.53 -0.01 6.28
C HIS A 100 5.43 -1.50 5.93
N GLU A 101 6.29 -2.34 6.48
CA GLU A 101 6.25 -3.78 6.25
C GLU A 101 4.96 -4.41 6.83
N ALA A 102 4.56 -4.03 8.04
CA ALA A 102 3.39 -4.58 8.71
C ALA A 102 2.09 -4.34 7.95
N ARG A 103 1.91 -3.13 7.38
CA ARG A 103 0.73 -2.80 6.55
C ARG A 103 0.59 -3.69 5.33
N ASN A 104 1.70 -3.97 4.66
CA ASN A 104 1.71 -4.73 3.41
C ASN A 104 1.77 -6.26 3.62
N PHE A 105 2.30 -6.71 4.76
CA PHE A 105 2.61 -8.12 5.00
C PHE A 105 1.40 -9.04 4.74
N ASP A 106 0.23 -8.69 5.26
CA ASP A 106 -0.95 -9.55 5.16
C ASP A 106 -1.38 -9.73 3.69
N VAL A 107 -1.45 -8.64 2.92
CA VAL A 107 -1.82 -8.67 1.50
C VAL A 107 -0.81 -9.50 0.69
N GLN A 108 0.49 -9.25 0.88
CA GLN A 108 1.53 -9.95 0.13
C GLN A 108 1.65 -11.43 0.51
N SER A 109 1.57 -11.73 1.81
CA SER A 109 1.60 -13.10 2.30
C SER A 109 0.39 -13.86 1.78
N THR A 110 -0.81 -13.32 1.91
CA THR A 110 -2.04 -13.96 1.44
C THR A 110 -1.99 -14.24 -0.07
N ALA A 111 -1.47 -13.31 -0.88
CA ALA A 111 -1.25 -13.54 -2.30
C ALA A 111 -0.23 -14.68 -2.56
N THR A 112 0.86 -14.71 -1.81
CA THR A 112 1.90 -15.75 -1.92
C THR A 112 1.37 -17.12 -1.53
N ASP A 113 0.67 -17.18 -0.40
CA ASP A 113 0.06 -18.40 0.14
C ASP A 113 -1.00 -18.94 -0.84
N THR A 114 -1.83 -18.07 -1.43
CA THR A 114 -2.82 -18.46 -2.45
C THR A 114 -2.15 -19.04 -3.69
N ASN A 115 -1.08 -18.40 -4.19
CA ASN A 115 -0.34 -18.92 -5.34
C ASN A 115 0.29 -20.29 -5.05
N LEU A 116 0.86 -20.47 -3.85
CA LEU A 116 1.45 -21.73 -3.46
C LEU A 116 0.40 -22.84 -3.36
N LEU A 117 -0.78 -22.54 -2.83
CA LEU A 117 -1.90 -23.49 -2.76
C LEU A 117 -2.38 -23.96 -4.13
N ILE A 118 -2.33 -23.10 -5.15
CA ILE A 118 -2.73 -23.45 -6.52
C ILE A 118 -1.65 -24.30 -7.23
N MET A 119 -0.39 -24.22 -6.81
CA MET A 119 0.71 -25.00 -7.38
C MET A 119 0.79 -26.43 -6.88
N LEU A 120 0.13 -26.74 -5.74
CA LEU A 120 0.08 -28.06 -5.12
C LEU A 120 -1.08 -28.89 -5.68
#